data_AF-A0A7V0T629-F1
#
_entry.id   AF-A0A7V0T629-F1
#
_cell.length_a   1.000
_cell.length_b   1.000
_cell.length_c   1.000
_cell.angle_alpha   90.00
_cell.angle_beta   90.00
_cell.angle_gamma   90.00
#
_symmetry.space_group_name_H-M   'P 1'
#
loop_
_entity.id
_entity.type
_entity.pdbx_description
1 polymer ?
#
loop_
_entity_poly.entity_id
_entity_poly.type
_entity_poly.pdbx_seq_one_letter_code
_entity_poly.pdbx_strand_id
1 'polypeptide(L)'
;MKLGPNPLIGGFATLRYSLPKAGPAAVSVYDVSGRSVFLTRTPGHLVTGSLSLDMRSLSAGIYLVKVEAGDYSATQKLVVQK
;
A
#
# COMPACT_ATOMS: atom_id res chain seq x y z
N MET A 1 6.46 -7.34 4.27
CA MET A 1 6.03 -6.22 3.40
C MET A 1 7.11 -5.15 3.40
N LYS A 2 7.36 -4.50 2.26
CA LYS A 2 8.25 -3.34 2.10
C LYS A 2 7.56 -2.30 1.23
N LEU A 3 7.62 -1.03 1.63
CA LEU A 3 7.09 0.11 0.90
C LEU A 3 8.19 1.16 0.76
N GLY A 4 8.43 1.63 -0.46
CA GLY A 4 9.42 2.67 -0.71
C GLY A 4 9.28 3.34 -2.07
N PRO A 5 9.88 4.52 -2.27
CA PRO A 5 10.68 5.27 -1.29
C PRO A 5 9.83 5.83 -0.15
N ASN A 6 10.46 6.04 1.02
CA ASN A 6 9.82 6.61 2.20
C ASN A 6 10.88 7.41 2.99
N PRO A 7 10.81 8.76 3.04
CA PRO A 7 9.74 9.59 2.50
C PRO A 7 9.60 9.53 0.97
N LEU A 8 8.37 9.69 0.48
CA LEU A 8 8.03 9.78 -0.94
C LEU A 8 7.95 11.25 -1.35
N ILE A 9 8.80 11.67 -2.29
CA ILE A 9 8.79 13.02 -2.86
C ILE A 9 7.90 13.00 -4.12
N GLY A 10 6.58 12.97 -3.91
CA GLY A 10 5.59 12.78 -4.98
C GLY A 10 5.77 11.47 -5.79
N GLY A 11 4.97 11.29 -6.84
CA GLY A 11 5.16 10.19 -7.79
C GLY A 11 4.58 8.85 -7.33
N PHE A 12 5.39 7.80 -7.50
CA PHE A 12 4.96 6.40 -7.32
C PHE A 12 5.69 5.74 -6.15
N ALA A 13 4.94 5.05 -5.30
CA ALA A 13 5.51 4.18 -4.27
C ALA A 13 5.47 2.72 -4.75
N THR A 14 6.55 1.98 -4.53
CA THR A 14 6.61 0.54 -4.76
C THR A 14 6.28 -0.21 -3.48
N LEU A 15 5.19 -0.97 -3.52
CA LEU A 15 4.78 -1.88 -2.48
C LEU A 15 5.16 -3.31 -2.86
N ARG A 16 6.00 -3.96 -2.06
CA ARG A 16 6.32 -5.39 -2.16
C ARG A 16 5.74 -6.13 -0.97
N TYR A 17 4.98 -7.19 -1.23
CA TYR A 17 4.35 -7.99 -0.19
C TYR A 17 4.48 -9.48 -0.46
N SER A 18 4.29 -10.25 0.60
CA SER A 18 4.30 -11.71 0.63
C SER A 18 3.14 -12.14 1.51
N LEU A 19 2.29 -13.01 0.99
CA LEU A 19 1.14 -13.58 1.66
C LEU A 19 1.51 -14.97 2.20
N PRO A 20 0.88 -15.43 3.29
CA PRO A 20 1.09 -16.80 3.79
C PRO A 20 0.49 -17.86 2.85
N LYS A 21 -0.50 -17.50 2.04
CA LYS A 21 -1.15 -18.37 1.04
C LYS A 21 -1.40 -17.58 -0.23
N ALA A 22 -1.30 -18.24 -1.38
CA ALA A 22 -1.69 -17.63 -2.66
C ALA A 22 -3.17 -17.21 -2.59
N GLY A 23 -3.45 -15.96 -2.94
CA GLY A 23 -4.79 -15.40 -2.82
C GLY A 23 -4.86 -13.95 -3.29
N PRO A 24 -6.07 -13.40 -3.49
CA PRO A 24 -6.23 -12.00 -3.82
C PRO A 24 -5.89 -11.15 -2.60
N ALA A 25 -5.17 -10.05 -2.81
CA ALA A 25 -4.91 -9.06 -1.76
C ALA A 25 -5.63 -7.75 -2.09
N ALA A 26 -6.25 -7.13 -1.09
CA ALA A 26 -6.69 -5.75 -1.14
C ALA A 26 -5.58 -4.85 -0.60
N VAL A 27 -5.28 -3.77 -1.33
CA VAL A 27 -4.32 -2.75 -0.91
C VAL A 27 -5.04 -1.42 -0.79
N SER A 28 -5.06 -0.88 0.43
CA SER A 28 -5.74 0.36 0.78
C SER A 28 -4.74 1.37 1.32
N VAL A 29 -4.93 2.65 1.02
CA VAL A 29 -4.19 3.75 1.64
C VAL A 29 -5.17 4.62 2.41
N TYR A 30 -4.82 4.93 3.66
CA TYR A 30 -5.62 5.76 4.56
C TYR A 30 -4.83 7.00 4.96
N ASP A 31 -5.50 8.13 5.08
CA ASP A 31 -4.96 9.29 5.77
C ASP A 31 -5.07 9.14 7.31
N VAL A 32 -4.49 10.07 8.07
CA VAL A 32 -4.48 10.02 9.54
C VAL A 32 -5.87 10.08 10.19
N SER A 33 -6.90 10.51 9.45
CA SER A 33 -8.29 10.51 9.93
C SER A 33 -8.98 9.15 9.75
N GLY A 34 -8.31 8.18 9.12
CA GLY A 34 -8.86 6.88 8.79
C GLY A 34 -9.65 6.85 7.48
N ARG A 35 -9.66 7.94 6.71
CA ARG A 35 -10.34 7.98 5.41
C ARG A 35 -9.51 7.25 4.37
N SER A 36 -10.14 6.33 3.64
CA SER A 36 -9.50 5.65 2.49
C SER A 36 -9.36 6.61 1.32
N VAL A 37 -8.12 6.83 0.88
CA VAL A 37 -7.77 7.72 -0.24
C VAL A 37 -7.33 6.96 -1.50
N PHE A 38 -7.05 5.67 -1.37
CA PHE A 38 -6.71 4.79 -2.47
C PHE A 38 -7.10 3.35 -2.13
N LEU A 39 -7.56 2.60 -3.12
CA LEU A 39 -7.90 1.18 -3.01
C LEU A 39 -7.60 0.47 -4.33
N THR A 40 -6.94 -0.68 -4.26
CA THR A 40 -6.75 -1.59 -5.39
C THR A 40 -6.77 -3.05 -4.94
N ARG A 41 -6.94 -3.98 -5.87
CA ARG A 41 -6.91 -5.42 -5.61
C ARG A 41 -5.94 -6.12 -6.55
N THR A 42 -5.25 -7.13 -6.04
CA THR A 42 -4.32 -7.93 -6.84
C THR A 42 -4.97 -9.23 -7.32
N PRO A 43 -4.45 -9.83 -8.41
CA PRO A 43 -4.86 -11.15 -8.84
C PRO A 43 -4.66 -12.22 -7.76
N GLY A 44 -5.51 -13.24 -7.75
CA GLY A 44 -5.62 -14.18 -6.63
C GLY A 44 -4.69 -15.39 -6.62
N HIS A 45 -3.70 -15.45 -7.51
CA HIS A 45 -2.84 -16.63 -7.70
C HIS A 45 -1.40 -16.41 -7.24
N LEU A 46 -1.08 -15.27 -6.63
CA LEU A 46 0.28 -14.92 -6.24
C LEU A 46 0.48 -15.00 -4.73
N VAL A 47 1.58 -15.62 -4.32
CA VAL A 47 2.08 -15.59 -2.92
C VAL A 47 2.86 -14.29 -2.69
N THR A 48 3.55 -13.77 -3.70
CA THR A 48 4.31 -12.53 -3.62
C THR A 48 3.85 -11.56 -4.70
N GLY A 49 3.83 -10.27 -4.39
CA GLY A 49 3.40 -9.25 -5.33
C GLY A 49 4.21 -7.97 -5.20
N SER A 50 4.24 -7.22 -6.31
CA SER A 50 4.83 -5.90 -6.40
C SER A 50 3.85 -4.97 -7.10
N LEU A 51 3.43 -3.90 -6.43
CA LEU A 51 2.52 -2.90 -6.98
C LEU A 51 3.20 -1.54 -7.04
N SER A 52 3.00 -0.84 -8.15
CA SER A 52 3.28 0.59 -8.27
C SER A 52 2.03 1.35 -7.86
N LEU A 53 2.11 2.12 -6.78
CA LEU A 53 1.02 2.93 -6.23
C LEU A 53 1.19 4.36 -6.72
N ASP A 54 0.24 4.87 -7.51
CA ASP A 54 0.24 6.27 -7.95
C ASP A 54 -0.25 7.17 -6.81
N MET A 55 0.69 7.86 -6.16
CA MET A 55 0.41 8.70 -4.99
C MET A 55 0.54 10.19 -5.33
N ARG A 56 0.58 10.56 -6.62
CA ARG A 56 0.80 11.95 -7.05
C ARG A 56 -0.27 12.93 -6.59
N SER A 57 -1.48 12.44 -6.34
CA SER A 57 -2.60 13.25 -5.84
C SER A 57 -2.59 13.47 -4.32
N LEU A 58 -1.70 12.79 -3.58
CA LEU A 58 -1.63 12.91 -2.13
C LEU A 58 -0.94 14.21 -1.72
N SER A 59 -1.46 14.83 -0.66
CA SER A 59 -0.80 15.98 -0.03
C SER A 59 0.34 15.53 0.86
N ALA A 60 1.23 16.46 1.24
CA ALA A 60 2.27 16.14 2.21
C ALA A 60 1.62 15.72 3.55
N GLY A 61 2.12 14.64 4.14
CA GLY A 61 1.52 14.07 5.34
C GLY A 61 1.89 12.62 5.57
N ILE A 62 1.27 12.04 6.60
CA ILE A 62 1.43 10.63 6.97
C ILE A 62 0.22 9.85 6.47
N TYR A 63 0.49 8.71 5.86
CA TYR A 63 -0.50 7.77 5.38
C TYR A 63 -0.19 6.36 5.88
N LEU A 64 -1.22 5.52 5.94
CA LEU A 64 -1.10 4.10 6.26
C LEU A 64 -1.46 3.28 5.03
N VAL A 65 -0.54 2.46 4.56
CA VAL A 65 -0.77 1.49 3.48
C VAL A 65 -1.06 0.14 4.12
N LYS A 66 -2.25 -0.41 3.88
CA LYS A 66 -2.70 -1.70 4.40
C LYS A 66 -2.79 -2.71 3.27
N VAL A 67 -2.34 -3.93 3.52
CA VAL A 67 -2.50 -5.10 2.65
C VAL A 67 -3.30 -6.16 3.39
N GLU A 68 -4.39 -6.62 2.82
CA GLU A 68 -5.28 -7.62 3.42
C GLU A 68 -5.52 -8.79 2.46
N ALA A 69 -5.39 -10.03 2.94
CA ALA A 69 -5.67 -11.24 2.17
C ALA A 69 -6.12 -12.38 3.11
N GLY A 70 -7.43 -12.69 3.11
CA GLY A 70 -8.01 -13.60 4.10
C GLY A 70 -7.73 -13.09 5.52
N ASP A 71 -7.11 -13.93 6.36
CA ASP A 71 -6.75 -13.59 7.74
C ASP A 71 -5.42 -12.82 7.85
N TYR A 72 -4.68 -12.64 6.75
CA TYR A 72 -3.45 -11.87 6.74
C TYR A 72 -3.73 -10.38 6.60
N SER A 73 -3.16 -9.58 7.49
CA SER A 73 -3.14 -8.12 7.41
C SER A 73 -1.75 -7.59 7.73
N ALA A 74 -1.24 -6.68 6.90
CA ALA A 74 -0.02 -5.94 7.15
C ALA A 74 -0.23 -4.46 6.89
N THR A 75 0.41 -3.61 7.68
CA THR A 75 0.32 -2.15 7.54
C THR A 75 1.70 -1.54 7.58
N GLN A 76 1.94 -0.56 6.70
CA GLN A 76 3.18 0.19 6.66
C GLN A 76 2.90 1.69 6.54
N LYS A 77 3.64 2.48 7.31
CA LYS A 77 3.58 3.94 7.25
C LYS A 77 4.23 4.44 5.95
N LEU A 78 3.58 5.39 5.29
CA LEU A 78 4.11 6.17 4.17
C LEU A 78 4.15 7.64 4.57
N VAL A 79 5.30 8.27 4.45
CA VAL A 79 5.44 9.73 4.59
C VAL A 79 5.51 10.31 3.19
N VAL A 80 4.61 11.24 2.87
CA VAL A 80 4.60 11.97 1.60
C VAL A 80 5.13 13.37 1.86
N GLN A 81 6.05 13.82 1.00
CA GLN A 81 6.62 15.16 0.98
C GLN A 81 6.46 15.74 -0.43
N LYS A 82 6.43 17.08 -0.53
CA LYS A 82 6.45 17.82 -1.78
C LYS A 82 7.84 18.37 -2.05
#